data_AF-A0AA36B7Q7-F1
#
_entry.id   AF-A0AA36B7Q7-F1
#
_cell.length_a   1.000
_cell.length_b   1.000
_cell.length_c   1.000
_cell.angle_alpha   90.00
_cell.angle_beta   90.00
_cell.angle_gamma   90.00
#
_symmetry.space_group_name_H-M   'P 1'
#
loop_
_entity.id
_entity.type
_entity.pdbx_description
1 polymer ?
#
loop_
_entity_poly.entity_id
_entity_poly.type
_entity_poly.pdbx_seq_one_letter_code
_entity_poly.pdbx_strand_id
1 'polypeptide(L)'
;MASGGSPALPPCFKPIQHYLKIAEEHSKRDQVVSYYCQLYAFQKAMGIDKKSPDCRDYLMMLMDSLEMSKQQLADSDAIQSETVGQAYLEEYALKFFIVADNKDRAAQFDNLRRTKNMPNGKQPIFTSV
;
A
#
# COMPACT_ATOMS: atom_id res chain seq x y z
N MET A 1 17.74 -6.57 9.66
CA MET A 1 17.16 -5.81 10.78
C MET A 1 17.04 -4.36 10.34
N ALA A 2 15.91 -3.97 9.74
CA ALA A 2 15.58 -2.58 9.48
C ALA A 2 14.13 -2.38 9.91
N SER A 3 13.94 -2.32 11.23
CA SER A 3 12.71 -1.85 11.85
C SER A 3 12.64 -0.34 11.63
N GLY A 4 12.08 0.07 10.48
CA GLY A 4 11.71 1.45 10.21
C GLY A 4 10.57 1.85 11.14
N GLY A 5 10.92 2.36 12.32
CA GLY A 5 9.96 3.02 13.18
C GLY A 5 9.42 4.23 12.43
N SER A 6 8.19 4.12 11.94
CA SER A 6 7.48 5.24 11.34
C SER A 6 7.43 6.38 12.37
N PRO A 7 7.97 7.58 12.08
CA PRO A 7 7.76 8.75 12.94
C PRO A 7 6.26 8.94 13.14
N ALA A 8 5.87 9.38 14.34
CA ALA A 8 4.48 9.53 14.73
C ALA A 8 3.71 10.26 13.63
N LEU A 9 2.75 9.57 13.00
CA LEU A 9 1.91 10.11 11.93
C LEU A 9 1.33 11.46 12.39
N PRO A 10 1.71 12.58 11.75
CA PRO A 10 1.12 13.87 12.05
C PRO A 10 -0.41 13.77 11.99
N PRO A 11 -1.15 14.46 12.87
CA PRO A 11 -2.61 14.39 12.89
C PRO A 11 -3.24 14.81 11.55
N CYS A 12 -2.53 15.61 10.75
CA CYS A 12 -2.90 16.04 9.40
C CYS A 12 -2.96 14.86 8.41
N PHE A 13 -2.23 13.78 8.65
CA PHE A 13 -2.09 12.62 7.77
C PHE A 13 -2.95 11.42 8.18
N LYS A 14 -3.91 11.61 9.08
CA LYS A 14 -4.96 10.60 9.33
C LYS A 14 -5.65 10.09 8.04
N PRO A 15 -5.97 10.95 7.04
CA PRO A 15 -6.62 10.48 5.80
C PRO A 15 -5.71 9.64 4.90
N ILE A 16 -4.39 9.64 5.09
CA ILE A 16 -3.46 8.83 4.29
C ILE A 16 -3.02 7.56 5.01
N GLN A 17 -3.38 7.41 6.29
CA GLN A 17 -2.93 6.30 7.12
C GLN A 17 -3.33 4.93 6.57
N HIS A 18 -4.50 4.81 5.95
CA HIS A 18 -4.92 3.53 5.37
C HIS A 18 -4.11 3.19 4.12
N TYR A 19 -3.79 4.16 3.26
CA TYR A 19 -2.94 3.93 2.09
C TYR A 19 -1.53 3.47 2.48
N LEU A 20 -0.96 4.07 3.53
CA LEU A 20 0.37 3.70 4.03
C LEU A 20 0.39 2.30 4.65
N LYS A 21 -0.66 1.91 5.38
CA LYS A 21 -0.79 0.53 5.88
C LYS A 21 -0.90 -0.48 4.75
N ILE A 22 -1.71 -0.17 3.74
CA ILE A 22 -1.86 -1.02 2.55
C ILE A 22 -0.50 -1.17 1.86
N ALA A 23 0.25 -0.08 1.67
CA ALA A 23 1.60 -0.15 1.10
C ALA A 23 2.54 -1.05 1.91
N GLU A 24 2.55 -0.92 3.25
CA GLU A 24 3.37 -1.76 4.12
C GLU A 24 2.97 -3.24 4.03
N GLU A 25 1.68 -3.55 3.93
CA GLU A 25 1.17 -4.91 3.72
C GLU A 25 1.54 -5.51 2.36
N HIS A 26 1.70 -4.66 1.33
CA HIS A 26 2.11 -5.05 -0.01
C HIS A 26 3.64 -5.04 -0.20
N SER A 27 4.45 -4.40 0.65
CA SER A 27 5.90 -4.27 0.42
C SER A 27 6.65 -5.61 0.32
N LYS A 28 6.10 -6.67 0.92
CA LYS A 28 6.64 -8.04 0.84
C LYS A 28 6.01 -8.91 -0.26
N ARG A 29 4.87 -8.50 -0.79
CA ARG A 29 4.07 -9.29 -1.75
C ARG A 29 4.21 -8.76 -3.16
N ASP A 30 3.92 -7.47 -3.32
CA ASP A 30 4.07 -6.74 -4.58
C ASP A 30 4.65 -5.36 -4.30
N GLN A 31 5.94 -5.23 -4.57
CA GLN A 31 6.64 -3.97 -4.41
C GLN A 31 6.15 -2.91 -5.43
N VAL A 32 5.62 -3.34 -6.60
CA VAL A 32 5.04 -2.45 -7.61
C VAL A 32 3.78 -1.78 -7.04
N VAL A 33 2.85 -2.57 -6.50
CA VAL A 33 1.61 -2.06 -5.89
C VAL A 33 1.92 -1.18 -4.68
N SER A 34 2.88 -1.59 -3.84
CA SER A 34 3.36 -0.78 -2.71
C SER A 34 3.83 0.61 -3.15
N TYR A 35 4.65 0.67 -4.22
CA TYR A 35 5.14 1.93 -4.77
C TYR A 35 3.98 2.83 -5.24
N TYR A 36 3.02 2.29 -6.01
CA TYR A 36 1.86 3.07 -6.47
C TYR A 36 0.97 3.54 -5.32
N CYS A 37 0.77 2.73 -4.27
CA CYS A 37 0.04 3.14 -3.07
C CYS A 37 0.76 4.27 -2.32
N GLN A 38 2.09 4.20 -2.16
CA GLN A 38 2.89 5.27 -1.54
C GLN A 38 2.88 6.54 -2.37
N LEU A 39 2.97 6.43 -3.70
CA LEU A 39 2.92 7.56 -4.62
C LEU A 39 1.58 8.28 -4.51
N TYR A 40 0.48 7.54 -4.49
CA TYR A 40 -0.86 8.09 -4.29
C TYR A 40 -1.02 8.74 -2.91
N ALA A 41 -0.52 8.09 -1.86
CA ALA A 41 -0.52 8.64 -0.51
C ALA A 41 0.25 9.96 -0.44
N PHE A 42 1.42 10.04 -1.09
CA PHE A 42 2.24 11.25 -1.18
C PHE A 42 1.52 12.38 -1.90
N GLN A 43 0.94 12.11 -3.08
CA GLN A 43 0.16 13.10 -3.83
C GLN A 43 -1.02 13.65 -3.01
N LYS A 44 -1.74 12.77 -2.30
CA LYS A 44 -2.82 13.18 -1.39
C LYS A 44 -2.31 13.99 -0.22
N ALA A 45 -1.19 13.58 0.39
CA ALA A 45 -0.56 14.27 1.50
C ALA A 45 -0.14 15.70 1.13
N MET A 46 0.43 15.90 -0.06
CA MET A 46 0.77 17.24 -0.60
C MET A 46 -0.45 18.15 -0.79
N GLY A 47 -1.62 17.57 -1.04
CA GLY A 47 -2.89 18.28 -1.17
C GLY A 47 -3.52 18.68 0.16
N ILE A 48 -3.19 17.99 1.26
CA ILE A 48 -3.77 18.23 2.59
C ILE A 48 -3.00 19.34 3.31
N ASP A 49 -1.72 19.10 3.61
CA ASP A 49 -0.89 20.06 4.33
C ASP A 49 0.57 19.91 3.91
N LYS A 50 1.15 21.04 3.47
CA LYS A 50 2.55 21.18 3.04
C LYS A 50 3.25 22.35 3.75
N LYS A 51 2.57 23.00 4.69
CA LYS A 51 3.03 24.23 5.35
C LYS A 51 3.61 23.92 6.72
N SER A 52 3.07 22.92 7.41
CA SER A 52 3.54 22.49 8.72
C SER A 52 4.92 21.80 8.61
N PRO A 53 5.92 22.17 9.41
CA PRO A 53 7.26 21.60 9.35
C PRO A 53 7.25 20.08 9.60
N ASP A 54 6.53 19.62 10.63
CA ASP A 54 6.39 18.18 10.94
C ASP A 54 5.79 17.36 9.77
N CYS A 55 4.87 17.96 9.02
CA CYS A 55 4.26 17.32 7.85
C CYS A 55 5.23 17.28 6.67
N ARG A 56 6.04 18.34 6.51
CA ARG A 56 7.05 18.43 5.45
C ARG A 56 8.17 17.42 5.67
N ASP A 57 8.64 17.26 6.91
CA ASP A 57 9.67 16.28 7.25
C ASP A 57 9.19 14.84 6.99
N TYR A 58 7.92 14.55 7.33
CA TYR A 58 7.30 13.27 7.00
C TYR A 58 7.17 13.05 5.49
N LEU A 59 6.79 14.08 4.73
CA LEU A 59 6.72 14.03 3.27
C LEU A 59 8.10 13.75 2.65
N MET A 60 9.16 14.38 3.15
CA MET A 60 10.54 14.12 2.69
C MET A 60 10.93 12.67 2.94
N MET A 61 10.70 12.15 4.15
CA MET A 61 10.98 10.74 4.45
C MET A 61 10.18 9.76 3.58
N LEU A 62 8.92 10.10 3.27
CA LEU A 62 8.08 9.31 2.37
C LEU A 62 8.64 9.35 0.94
N MET A 63 9.17 10.49 0.51
CA MET A 63 9.82 10.65 -0.79
C MET A 63 11.12 9.84 -0.88
N ASP A 64 11.97 9.87 0.14
CA ASP A 64 13.19 9.04 0.19
C ASP A 64 12.85 7.54 0.12
N SER A 65 11.77 7.14 0.80
CA SER A 65 11.27 5.76 0.74
C SER A 65 10.80 5.39 -0.66
N LEU A 66 10.10 6.30 -1.35
CA LEU A 66 9.67 6.12 -2.74
C LEU A 66 10.85 6.01 -3.70
N GLU A 67 11.91 6.82 -3.51
CA GLU A 67 13.12 6.75 -4.32
C GLU A 67 13.85 5.42 -4.13
N MET A 68 13.97 4.93 -2.88
CA MET A 68 14.54 3.61 -2.60
C MET A 68 13.73 2.50 -3.26
N SER A 69 12.39 2.53 -3.14
CA SER A 69 11.53 1.54 -3.80
C SER A 69 11.64 1.63 -5.33
N LYS A 70 11.74 2.83 -5.89
CA LYS A 70 11.95 3.01 -7.34
C LYS A 70 13.28 2.42 -7.81
N GLN A 71 14.36 2.57 -7.04
CA GLN A 71 15.65 1.98 -7.36
C GLN A 71 15.62 0.46 -7.30
N GLN A 72 14.92 -0.12 -6.32
CA GLN A 72 14.76 -1.56 -6.19
C GLN A 72 13.94 -2.18 -7.34
N LEU A 73 13.02 -1.41 -7.92
CA LEU A 73 12.13 -1.83 -8.99
C LEU A 73 12.48 -1.21 -10.34
N ALA A 74 13.66 -0.62 -10.48
CA ALA A 74 14.11 0.03 -11.71
C ALA A 74 14.17 -0.95 -12.90
N ASP A 75 14.35 -2.24 -12.60
CA ASP A 75 14.39 -3.33 -13.56
C ASP A 75 13.00 -3.81 -14.01
N SER A 76 11.92 -3.32 -13.39
CA SER A 76 10.54 -3.68 -13.74
C SER A 76 9.94 -2.71 -14.75
N ASP A 77 9.46 -3.23 -15.88
CA ASP A 77 8.77 -2.46 -16.92
C ASP A 77 7.58 -1.64 -16.38
N ALA A 78 6.95 -2.12 -15.29
CA ALA A 78 5.83 -1.46 -14.62
C ALA A 78 6.21 -0.10 -13.99
N ILE A 79 7.49 0.12 -13.66
CA ILE A 79 7.98 1.40 -13.11
C ILE A 79 8.55 2.29 -14.22
N GLN A 80 9.09 1.69 -15.29
CA GLN A 80 9.64 2.42 -16.42
C GLN A 80 8.55 3.07 -17.27
N SER A 81 7.41 2.39 -17.42
CA SER A 81 6.27 2.88 -18.19
C SER A 81 5.05 3.02 -17.30
N GLU A 82 4.60 4.27 -17.10
CA GLU A 82 3.38 4.57 -16.34
C GLU A 82 2.16 3.85 -16.93
N THR A 83 2.09 3.71 -18.26
CA THR A 83 1.01 2.97 -18.94
C THR A 83 1.03 1.47 -18.62
N VAL A 84 2.21 0.87 -18.49
CA VAL A 84 2.35 -0.56 -18.13
C VAL A 84 1.99 -0.77 -16.66
N GLY A 85 2.47 0.10 -15.77
CA GLY A 85 2.13 0.03 -14.35
C GLY A 85 0.65 0.28 -14.08
N GLN A 86 -0.01 1.17 -14.84
CA GLN A 86 -1.46 1.36 -14.77
C GLN A 86 -2.20 0.09 -15.20
N ALA A 87 -1.86 -0.50 -16.35
CA ALA A 87 -2.48 -1.74 -16.83
C ALA A 87 -2.29 -2.89 -15.83
N TYR A 88 -1.11 -3.00 -15.23
CA TYR A 88 -0.81 -3.99 -14.19
C TYR A 88 -1.70 -3.80 -12.95
N LEU A 89 -1.85 -2.56 -12.48
CA LEU A 89 -2.68 -2.26 -11.32
C LEU A 89 -4.16 -2.51 -11.61
N GLU A 90 -4.63 -2.20 -12.82
CA GLU A 90 -5.98 -2.51 -13.28
C GLU A 90 -6.24 -4.03 -13.33
N GLU A 91 -5.30 -4.81 -13.87
CA GLU A 91 -5.40 -6.27 -13.89
C GLU A 91 -5.39 -6.85 -12.46
N TYR A 92 -4.54 -6.33 -11.58
CA TYR A 92 -4.47 -6.73 -10.18
C TYR A 92 -5.79 -6.43 -9.45
N ALA A 93 -6.33 -5.23 -9.62
CA ALA A 93 -7.61 -4.83 -9.05
C ALA A 93 -8.76 -5.71 -9.57
N LEU A 94 -8.75 -6.05 -10.86
CA LEU A 94 -9.74 -6.93 -11.47
C LEU A 94 -9.67 -8.34 -10.87
N LYS A 95 -8.47 -8.92 -10.74
CA LYS A 95 -8.28 -10.23 -10.09
C LYS A 95 -8.77 -10.23 -8.65
N PHE A 96 -8.42 -9.20 -7.89
CA PHE A 96 -8.88 -9.03 -6.51
C PHE A 96 -10.41 -8.95 -6.43
N PHE A 97 -11.03 -8.18 -7.33
CA PHE A 97 -12.48 -8.04 -7.42
C PHE A 97 -13.15 -9.37 -7.75
N ILE A 98 -12.64 -10.14 -8.71
CA ILE A 98 -13.18 -11.47 -9.07
C ILE A 98 -13.08 -12.44 -7.90
N VAL A 99 -11.97 -12.45 -7.17
CA VAL A 99 -11.80 -13.31 -5.98
C VAL A 99 -12.81 -12.92 -4.89
N ALA A 100 -13.04 -11.63 -4.69
CA ALA A 100 -14.04 -11.14 -3.74
C ALA A 100 -15.47 -11.51 -4.18
N ASP A 101 -15.84 -11.28 -5.45
CA ASP A 101 -17.15 -11.60 -6.03
C ASP A 101 -17.43 -13.12 -5.97
N ASN A 102 -16.44 -13.95 -6.30
CA ASN A 102 -16.57 -15.40 -6.22
C ASN A 102 -16.82 -15.87 -4.78
N LYS A 103 -16.18 -15.25 -3.78
CA LYS A 103 -16.39 -15.58 -2.36
C LYS A 103 -17.73 -15.10 -1.84
N ASP A 104 -18.17 -13.91 -2.27
CA ASP A 104 -19.49 -13.37 -1.97
C ASP A 104 -20.60 -14.26 -2.56
N ARG A 105 -20.48 -14.66 -3.83
CA ARG A 105 -21.37 -15.64 -4.49
C ARG A 105 -21.35 -17.01 -3.83
N ALA A 106 -20.21 -17.46 -3.33
CA ALA A 106 -20.08 -18.71 -2.58
C ALA A 106 -20.65 -18.63 -1.15
N ALA A 107 -21.23 -17.48 -0.74
CA ALA A 107 -21.69 -17.19 0.62
C ALA A 107 -20.60 -17.45 1.68
N GLN A 108 -19.33 -17.40 1.29
CA GLN A 108 -18.19 -17.55 2.17
C GLN A 108 -17.84 -16.20 2.76
N PHE A 109 -18.67 -15.78 3.71
CA PHE A 109 -18.39 -14.64 4.57
C PHE A 109 -17.40 -15.07 5.66
N ASP A 110 -16.18 -15.49 5.27
CA ASP A 110 -15.12 -15.61 6.26
C ASP A 110 -14.98 -14.25 6.94
N ASN A 111 -14.91 -14.27 8.27
CA ASN A 111 -15.28 -13.15 9.12
C ASN A 111 -14.52 -11.87 8.73
N LEU A 112 -15.10 -11.04 7.87
CA LEU A 112 -14.56 -9.73 7.49
C LEU A 112 -14.68 -8.70 8.64
N ARG A 113 -14.91 -9.18 9.88
CA ARG A 113 -14.62 -8.42 11.09
C ARG A 113 -13.14 -8.55 11.36
N ARG A 114 -12.40 -7.45 11.20
CA ARG A 114 -11.09 -7.19 11.83
C ARG A 114 -10.82 -8.18 12.96
N THR A 115 -10.12 -9.28 12.69
CA THR A 115 -9.69 -10.20 13.75
C THR A 115 -8.54 -9.52 14.45
N LYS A 116 -8.89 -8.61 15.37
CA LYS A 116 -8.04 -8.25 16.49
C LYS A 116 -7.83 -9.58 17.23
N ASN A 117 -6.64 -10.15 17.05
CA ASN A 117 -6.18 -11.44 17.57
C ASN A 117 -6.83 -12.70 16.96
N MET A 118 -6.05 -13.45 16.17
CA MET A 118 -6.12 -14.92 16.23
C MET A 118 -4.71 -15.51 16.40
N PRO A 119 -4.58 -16.54 17.26
CA PRO A 119 -3.35 -17.29 17.46
C PRO A 119 -3.08 -18.21 16.26
N ASN A 120 -1.79 -18.35 15.94
CA ASN A 120 -1.13 -19.42 15.19
C ASN A 120 -1.97 -20.20 14.16
N GLY A 121 -1.76 -19.89 12.87
CA GLY A 121 -1.78 -20.93 11.83
C GLY A 121 -2.70 -20.75 10.63
N LYS A 122 -3.45 -19.64 10.50
CA LYS A 122 -4.19 -19.36 9.26
C LYS A 122 -3.69 -18.08 8.63
N GLN A 123 -3.00 -18.25 7.51
CA GLN A 123 -2.46 -17.16 6.70
C GLN A 123 -3.61 -16.28 6.19
N PRO A 124 -3.47 -14.95 6.26
CA PRO A 124 -4.51 -14.03 5.81
C PRO A 124 -4.73 -14.17 4.29
N ILE A 125 -5.98 -14.02 3.89
CA ILE A 125 -6.59 -14.15 2.54
C ILE A 125 -5.79 -13.48 1.40
N PHE A 126 -4.88 -12.60 1.74
CA PHE A 126 -4.03 -11.83 0.83
C PHE A 126 -2.72 -12.59 0.50
N THR A 127 -2.54 -13.84 0.96
CA THR A 127 -1.36 -14.66 0.60
C THR A 127 -1.57 -15.56 -0.62
N SER A 128 -2.72 -15.46 -1.30
CA SER A 128 -3.04 -16.32 -2.45
C SER A 128 -3.54 -15.56 -3.68
N VAL A 129 -3.03 -14.35 -3.91
CA VAL A 129 -3.07 -13.66 -5.21
C VAL A 129 -1.64 -13.25 -5.55
#